data_AF-A0A8I1I2U1-F1
#
_entry.id   AF-A0A8I1I2U1-F1
#
_cell.length_a   1.000
_cell.length_b   1.000
_cell.length_c   1.000
_cell.angle_alpha   90.00
_cell.angle_beta   90.00
_cell.angle_gamma   90.00
#
_symmetry.space_group_name_H-M   'P 1'
#
loop_
_entity.id
_entity.type
_entity.pdbx_description
1 polymer ?
#
loop_
_entity_poly.entity_id
_entity_poly.type
_entity_poly.pdbx_seq_one_letter_code
_entity_poly.pdbx_strand_id
1 'polypeptide(L)' 'MPRSTVQFQRGLSLTSFLATYGTEEQCREALYRIRWPSGFCCPTLWVTAVVFS' A
#
# COMPACT_ATOMS: atom_id res chain seq x y z
N MET A 1 -5.63 -32.50 17.86
CA MET A 1 -4.62 -31.63 17.22
C MET A 1 -5.09 -30.19 17.33
N PRO A 2 -4.33 -29.27 17.95
CA PRO A 2 -4.74 -27.86 18.03
C PRO A 2 -4.59 -27.23 16.64
N ARG A 3 -5.71 -26.74 16.07
CA ARG A 3 -5.69 -25.94 14.85
C ARG A 3 -5.29 -24.52 15.22
N SER A 4 -4.04 -24.17 15.00
CA SER A 4 -3.57 -22.79 15.18
C SER A 4 -4.29 -21.88 14.20
N THR A 5 -4.95 -20.84 14.71
CA THR A 5 -5.69 -19.85 13.90
C THR A 5 -4.84 -19.15 12.85
N VAL A 6 -3.51 -19.16 13.03
CA VAL A 6 -2.50 -18.68 12.07
C VAL A 6 -2.57 -19.44 10.72
N GLN A 7 -2.95 -20.72 10.72
CA GLN A 7 -3.06 -21.53 9.49
C GLN A 7 -4.30 -21.17 8.66
N PHE A 8 -5.27 -20.48 9.26
CA PHE A 8 -6.52 -20.04 8.63
C PHE A 8 -6.58 -18.52 8.49
N GLN A 9 -5.44 -17.85 8.50
CA GLN A 9 -5.41 -16.45 8.11
C GLN A 9 -5.84 -16.36 6.65
N ARG A 10 -6.86 -15.54 6.39
CA ARG A 10 -7.26 -15.17 5.03
C ARG A 10 -6.12 -14.34 4.45
N GLY A 11 -5.17 -15.03 3.84
CA GLY A 11 -4.11 -14.41 3.06
C GLY A 11 -4.72 -13.64 1.89
N LEU A 12 -4.04 -12.59 1.47
CA LEU A 12 -4.37 -11.93 0.21
C LEU A 12 -4.09 -12.93 -0.91
N SER A 13 -5.10 -13.26 -1.72
CA SER A 13 -4.90 -14.15 -2.86
C SER A 13 -3.93 -13.50 -3.86
N LEU A 14 -3.17 -14.31 -4.61
CA LEU A 14 -2.25 -13.80 -5.62
C LEU A 14 -2.97 -12.89 -6.64
N THR A 15 -4.19 -13.26 -7.04
CA THR A 15 -5.00 -12.47 -7.96
C THR A 15 -5.42 -11.13 -7.36
N SER A 16 -5.80 -11.11 -6.08
CA SER A 16 -6.10 -9.86 -5.36
C SER A 16 -4.86 -8.98 -5.16
N PHE A 17 -3.71 -9.60 -4.95
CA PHE A 17 -2.42 -8.91 -4.86
C PHE A 17 -2.06 -8.26 -6.20
N LEU A 18 -2.12 -9.01 -7.30
CA LEU A 18 -1.86 -8.47 -8.64
C LEU A 18 -2.90 -7.44 -9.09
N ALA A 19 -4.15 -7.53 -8.62
CA ALA A 19 -5.15 -6.50 -8.90
C ALA A 19 -4.81 -5.14 -8.24
N THR A 20 -4.02 -5.15 -7.16
CA THR A 20 -3.70 -3.96 -6.36
C THR A 20 -2.26 -3.48 -6.58
N TYR A 21 -1.34 -4.38 -6.93
CA TYR A 21 0.11 -4.14 -7.05
C TYR A 21 0.69 -4.67 -8.38
N GLY A 22 -0.14 -5.05 -9.34
CA GLY A 22 0.28 -5.78 -10.53
C GLY A 22 1.11 -4.97 -11.52
N THR A 23 1.00 -3.64 -11.48
CA THR A 23 1.85 -2.73 -12.25
C THR A 23 2.68 -1.84 -11.35
N GLU A 24 3.75 -1.27 -11.90
CA GLU A 24 4.65 -0.39 -11.14
C GLU A 24 3.91 0.86 -10.64
N GLU A 25 3.00 1.42 -11.45
CA GLU A 25 2.18 2.58 -11.09
C GLU A 25 1.24 2.26 -9.93
N GLN A 26 0.54 1.12 -10.00
CA GLN A 26 -0.38 0.68 -8.93
C GLN A 26 0.37 0.44 -7.62
N CYS A 27 1.52 -0.25 -7.69
CA CYS A 27 2.33 -0.53 -6.52
C CYS A 27 2.88 0.77 -5.89
N ARG A 28 3.35 1.70 -6.73
CA ARG A 28 3.85 3.01 -6.30
C ARG A 28 2.75 3.81 -5.60
N GLU A 29 1.57 3.91 -6.19
CA GLU A 29 0.44 4.64 -5.59
C GLU A 29 0.02 4.03 -4.24
N ALA A 30 -0.10 2.71 -4.16
CA ALA A 30 -0.43 2.00 -2.93
C ALA A 30 0.64 2.24 -1.84
N LEU A 31 1.93 2.17 -2.20
CA LEU A 31 3.03 2.46 -1.29
C LEU A 31 3.01 3.90 -0.78
N TYR A 32 2.70 4.89 -1.65
CA TYR A 32 2.59 6.29 -1.24
C TYR A 32 1.42 6.51 -0.26
N ARG A 33 0.25 5.93 -0.52
CA ARG A 33 -0.91 6.00 0.37
C ARG A 33 -0.63 5.36 1.73
N ILE A 34 0.04 4.21 1.76
CA ILE A 34 0.42 3.52 3.00
C ILE A 34 1.46 4.32 3.78
N ARG A 35 2.47 4.84 3.08
CA ARG A 35 3.59 5.53 3.73
C ARG A 35 3.20 6.92 4.25
N TRP A 36 2.28 7.61 3.56
CA TRP A 36 1.83 8.95 3.92
C TRP A 36 0.30 9.08 3.82
N PRO A 37 -0.45 8.48 4.75
CA PRO A 37 -1.92 8.52 4.73
C PRO A 37 -2.48 9.94 4.91
N SER A 38 -1.73 10.82 5.59
CA SER A 38 -2.10 12.22 5.81
C SER A 38 -1.38 13.21 4.88
N GLY A 39 -0.68 12.69 3.85
CA GLY A 39 0.21 13.48 3.00
C GLY A 39 1.61 13.60 3.58
N PHE A 40 2.60 13.77 2.70
CA PHE A 40 3.98 14.02 3.10
C PHE A 40 4.20 15.53 3.26
N CYS A 41 4.42 15.99 4.49
CA CYS A 41 4.81 17.37 4.75
C CYS A 41 6.32 17.52 4.61
N CYS A 42 6.77 18.22 3.57
CA CYS A 42 8.17 18.61 3.43
C CYS A 42 8.45 19.78 4.40
N PRO A 43 9.50 19.72 5.24
CA PRO A 43 9.72 20.73 6.29
C PRO A 43 10.25 22.08 5.78
N THR A 44 10.69 22.19 4.53
CA THR A 44 11.49 23.34 4.10
C THR A 44 10.74 24.41 3.33
N LEU A 45 9.69 24.11 2.55
CA LEU A 45 8.78 25.12 1.96
C LEU A 45 7.45 24.46 1.59
N TRP A 46 6.37 25.13 2.00
CA TRP A 46 5.00 24.63 2.03
C TRP A 46 4.40 24.55 0.63
N VAL A 47 3.66 23.46 0.39
CA VAL A 47 2.93 23.07 -0.83
C VAL A 47 3.85 22.74 -2.01
N THR A 48 3.86 21.50 -2.49
CA THR A 48 2.75 20.90 -3.23
C THR A 48 2.67 19.40 -2.95
N ALA A 49 1.44 18.89 -2.87
CA ALA A 49 1.19 17.47 -3.00
C ALA A 49 1.73 17.02 -4.37
N VAL A 50 2.95 16.48 -4.40
CA VAL A 50 3.44 15.73 -5.55
C VAL A 50 2.71 14.39 -5.52
N VAL A 51 1.45 14.43 -5.93
CA VAL A 51 0.79 13.26 -6.49
C VAL A 51 1.49 13.10 -7.84
N PHE A 52 2.48 12.21 -7.88
CA PHE A 52 3.14 11.81 -9.12
C PHE A 52 2.04 11.48 -10.13
N SER A 53 1.97 12.29 -11.20
CA SER A 53 1.14 12.03 -12.37
C SER A 53 1.63 10.79 -13.12
#